data_AF-A0A432H954-F1
#
_entry.id   AF-A0A432H954-F1
#
_cell.length_a   1.000
_cell.length_b   1.000
_cell.length_c   1.000
_cell.angle_alpha   90.00
_cell.angle_beta   90.00
_cell.angle_gamma   90.00
#
_symmetry.space_group_name_H-M   'P 1'
#
loop_
_entity.id
_entity.type
_entity.pdbx_description
1 polymer ?
#
loop_
_entity_poly.entity_id
_entity_poly.type
_entity_poly.pdbx_seq_one_letter_code
_entity_poly.pdbx_strand_id
1 'polypeptide(L)'
;MKRYLGIGLVTVLVALFIACAPTAEVTSGAGGPSIGQAQAEYYNGPKARIAVARFDVKAAKARGNIYGDYAQIGDGLAEMLTTELFNTNRFIVLERQQLEDILKEQDLGASGRVRPSTAAPIGQVEGAEILVYGAVTAFEPNYRGGAGGFVIPGLNVGLGGGAKQAYMAIDLRLVDTRTSRILAATTVEGKSTDYGAIFGAVIGGGTTEMPIGLGGWKNTPMEKAIRVCIKKAVDFVASRTPAQYYHYNAQGMPVSAPQQGGGGQGRTGSTQTATSVKSPGIPGSRNARRGRHERSRCGQGLQGEYSENPFHEQPHCYDGKAG
;
A
#
# COMPACT_ATOMS: atom_id res chain seq x y z
N MET A 1 -20.99 11.25 -92.88
CA MET A 1 -20.18 12.42 -92.50
C MET A 1 -19.45 12.05 -91.20
N LYS A 2 -18.22 11.54 -91.24
CA LYS A 2 -16.95 12.25 -90.90
C LYS A 2 -17.20 13.23 -89.72
N ARG A 3 -16.66 13.03 -88.50
CA ARG A 3 -15.23 13.02 -88.13
C ARG A 3 -15.02 12.41 -86.71
N TYR A 4 -14.01 11.53 -86.58
CA TYR A 4 -13.23 11.31 -85.35
C TYR A 4 -12.10 12.34 -85.32
N LEU A 5 -11.71 12.94 -84.17
CA LEU A 5 -10.30 13.22 -83.83
C LEU A 5 -10.09 13.82 -82.43
N GLY A 6 -9.07 13.31 -81.72
CA GLY A 6 -8.45 13.88 -80.51
C GLY A 6 -8.48 12.90 -79.34
N ILE A 7 -7.74 11.77 -79.34
CA ILE A 7 -6.28 11.64 -79.13
C ILE A 7 -5.78 12.53 -77.98
N GLY A 8 -5.68 11.92 -76.80
CA GLY A 8 -4.94 12.42 -75.63
C GLY A 8 -4.25 11.24 -74.95
N LEU A 9 -3.35 10.59 -75.69
CA LEU A 9 -2.42 9.58 -75.21
C LEU A 9 -1.17 10.31 -74.69
N VAL A 10 -1.03 10.43 -73.37
CA VAL A 10 0.26 10.67 -72.71
C VAL A 10 0.38 9.67 -71.55
N THR A 11 0.89 8.49 -71.90
CA THR A 11 1.42 7.48 -70.98
C THR A 11 2.92 7.67 -70.83
N VAL A 12 3.41 8.15 -69.67
CA VAL A 12 4.76 7.90 -69.09
C VAL A 12 4.66 8.31 -67.60
N LEU A 13 4.47 7.43 -66.61
CA LEU A 13 5.44 6.52 -65.98
C LEU A 13 6.66 7.24 -65.37
N VAL A 14 6.52 7.79 -64.15
CA VAL A 14 7.64 8.14 -63.26
C VAL A 14 7.27 7.86 -61.79
N ALA A 15 8.03 6.94 -61.19
CA ALA A 15 8.29 6.71 -59.76
C ALA A 15 7.07 6.45 -58.83
N LEU A 16 6.74 5.20 -58.47
CA LEU A 16 7.54 4.35 -57.57
C LEU A 16 7.95 5.05 -56.26
N PHE A 17 6.97 5.52 -55.49
CA PHE A 17 7.09 5.62 -54.03
C PHE A 17 6.35 4.45 -53.39
N ILE A 18 6.90 3.25 -53.57
CA ILE A 18 6.72 2.16 -52.60
C ILE A 18 7.51 2.60 -51.38
N ALA A 19 6.90 3.44 -50.55
CA ALA A 19 7.36 3.67 -49.21
C ALA A 19 7.11 2.36 -48.45
N CYS A 20 8.14 1.52 -48.41
CA CYS A 20 8.30 0.50 -47.38
C CYS A 20 8.35 1.24 -46.04
N ALA A 21 7.19 1.46 -45.45
CA ALA A 21 7.12 1.77 -44.03
C ALA A 21 7.58 0.49 -43.30
N PRO A 22 8.57 0.55 -42.40
CA PRO A 22 8.79 -0.56 -41.50
C PRO A 22 7.57 -0.63 -40.57
N THR A 23 6.65 -1.53 -40.90
CA THR A 23 5.72 -2.06 -39.90
C THR A 23 6.59 -2.80 -38.89
N ALA A 24 6.93 -2.13 -37.79
CA ALA A 24 7.36 -2.82 -36.59
C ALA A 24 6.15 -3.64 -36.10
N GLU A 25 6.01 -4.86 -36.62
CA GLU A 25 5.20 -5.86 -35.94
C GLU A 25 5.92 -6.18 -34.64
N VAL A 26 5.28 -5.83 -33.53
CA VAL A 26 5.71 -6.32 -32.22
C VAL A 26 5.45 -7.82 -32.24
N THR A 27 6.46 -8.63 -32.53
CA THR A 27 6.48 -10.05 -32.22
C THR A 27 6.63 -10.22 -30.70
N SER A 28 5.71 -9.64 -29.92
CA SER A 28 5.56 -9.98 -28.50
C SER A 28 4.80 -11.29 -28.46
N GLY A 29 5.57 -12.36 -28.27
CA GLY A 29 5.20 -13.75 -28.03
C GLY A 29 3.71 -14.08 -27.99
N ALA A 30 3.27 -14.85 -29.00
CA ALA A 30 2.04 -15.64 -28.98
C ALA A 30 2.12 -16.78 -27.94
N GLY A 31 2.38 -16.45 -26.68
CA GLY A 31 2.54 -17.40 -25.58
C GLY A 31 2.75 -16.77 -24.20
N GLY A 32 2.77 -15.44 -24.08
CA GLY A 32 2.73 -14.77 -22.78
C GLY A 32 1.30 -14.70 -22.24
N PRO A 33 1.10 -14.73 -20.90
CA PRO A 33 -0.22 -14.47 -20.31
C PRO A 33 -0.75 -13.14 -20.83
N SER A 34 -2.04 -13.08 -21.18
CA SER A 34 -2.68 -11.79 -21.51
C SER A 34 -2.55 -10.83 -20.33
N ILE A 35 -2.68 -9.51 -20.54
CA ILE A 35 -2.64 -8.52 -19.44
C ILE A 35 -3.59 -8.90 -18.30
N GLY A 36 -4.76 -9.48 -18.63
CA GLY A 36 -5.71 -10.00 -17.65
C GLY A 36 -5.25 -11.29 -16.95
N GLN A 37 -4.50 -12.15 -17.62
CA GLN A 37 -3.91 -13.36 -17.01
C GLN A 37 -2.66 -13.03 -16.17
N ALA A 38 -1.85 -12.05 -16.57
CA ALA A 38 -0.70 -11.55 -15.80
C ALA A 38 -1.13 -10.79 -14.54
N GLN A 39 -2.30 -10.13 -14.56
CA GLN A 39 -2.90 -9.51 -13.38
C GLN A 39 -3.52 -10.52 -12.40
N ALA A 40 -3.79 -11.76 -12.85
CA ALA A 40 -4.32 -12.85 -12.04
C ALA A 40 -3.22 -13.82 -11.54
N GLU A 41 -1.94 -13.57 -11.83
CA GLU A 41 -0.86 -14.42 -11.34
C GLU A 41 -0.72 -14.33 -9.81
N TYR A 42 -0.68 -15.50 -9.17
CA TYR A 42 -0.47 -15.62 -7.74
C TYR A 42 0.93 -15.13 -7.37
N TYR A 43 0.99 -14.03 -6.62
CA TYR A 43 2.27 -13.48 -6.18
C TYR A 43 2.87 -14.35 -5.07
N ASN A 44 4.02 -14.98 -5.35
CA ASN A 44 4.79 -15.80 -4.39
C ASN A 44 6.10 -15.13 -3.93
N GLY A 45 6.31 -13.87 -4.28
CA GLY A 45 7.55 -13.16 -3.98
C GLY A 45 7.66 -12.68 -2.54
N PRO A 46 8.80 -12.07 -2.18
CA PRO A 46 8.96 -11.37 -0.91
C PRO A 46 7.89 -10.30 -0.71
N LYS A 47 7.39 -10.12 0.50
CA LYS A 47 6.32 -9.18 0.85
C LYS A 47 6.87 -7.94 1.55
N ALA A 48 6.12 -6.85 1.45
CA ALA A 48 6.37 -5.62 2.20
C ALA A 48 5.41 -5.49 3.39
N ARG A 49 5.89 -5.00 4.54
CA ARG A 49 5.04 -4.75 5.72
C ARG A 49 4.39 -3.38 5.62
N ILE A 50 3.08 -3.37 5.51
CA ILE A 50 2.28 -2.17 5.29
C ILE A 50 1.17 -2.07 6.34
N ALA A 51 0.77 -0.85 6.66
CA ALA A 51 -0.41 -0.58 7.45
C ALA A 51 -1.25 0.50 6.78
N VAL A 52 -2.56 0.45 7.00
CA VAL A 52 -3.50 1.48 6.54
C VAL A 52 -4.01 2.23 7.76
N ALA A 53 -3.80 3.55 7.79
CA ALA A 53 -4.39 4.42 8.81
C ALA A 53 -5.88 4.65 8.51
N ARG A 54 -6.64 5.07 9.53
CA ARG A 54 -8.01 5.54 9.33
C ARG A 54 -8.05 6.69 8.34
N PHE A 55 -9.10 6.75 7.52
CA PHE A 55 -9.22 7.80 6.51
C PHE A 55 -9.94 9.02 7.06
N ASP A 56 -9.39 10.20 6.80
CA ASP A 56 -10.06 11.45 7.11
C ASP A 56 -11.17 11.73 6.09
N VAL A 57 -12.38 12.08 6.54
CA VAL A 57 -13.45 12.50 5.62
C VAL A 57 -13.46 14.04 5.48
N LYS A 58 -12.93 14.50 4.34
CA LYS A 58 -12.82 15.93 3.99
C LYS A 58 -13.85 16.39 2.96
N ALA A 59 -14.54 15.47 2.30
CA ALA A 59 -15.56 15.76 1.30
C ALA A 59 -16.74 16.53 1.90
N ALA A 60 -16.92 17.80 1.53
CA ALA A 60 -18.01 18.64 2.03
C ALA A 60 -19.40 18.06 1.70
N LYS A 61 -19.58 17.43 0.53
CA LYS A 61 -20.84 16.78 0.13
C LYS A 61 -21.10 15.45 0.83
N ALA A 62 -20.10 14.89 1.53
CA ALA A 62 -20.36 13.83 2.49
C ALA A 62 -21.10 14.38 3.72
N ARG A 63 -20.93 15.67 4.06
CA ARG A 63 -21.40 16.32 5.31
C ARG A 63 -22.90 16.71 5.33
N GLY A 64 -23.75 16.02 4.56
CA GLY A 64 -25.04 16.58 4.13
C GLY A 64 -26.33 15.77 4.30
N ASN A 65 -26.36 14.45 4.51
CA ASN A 65 -27.65 13.76 4.77
C ASN A 65 -27.59 12.27 5.24
N ILE A 66 -28.50 11.97 6.19
CA ILE A 66 -29.28 10.75 6.48
C ILE A 66 -28.61 9.41 6.88
N TYR A 67 -27.34 9.12 6.57
CA TYR A 67 -26.84 7.72 6.64
C TYR A 67 -25.75 7.36 7.67
N GLY A 68 -25.49 8.19 8.68
CA GLY A 68 -24.62 7.80 9.82
C GLY A 68 -23.37 8.66 10.00
N ASP A 69 -22.57 8.29 11.00
CA ASP A 69 -21.37 9.00 11.44
C ASP A 69 -20.30 9.00 10.33
N TYR A 70 -19.82 10.19 9.96
CA TYR A 70 -18.87 10.39 8.86
C TYR A 70 -17.56 9.64 9.05
N ALA A 71 -17.18 9.36 10.30
CA ALA A 71 -16.02 8.51 10.60
C ALA A 71 -16.16 7.11 9.99
N GLN A 72 -17.38 6.57 9.95
CA GLN A 72 -17.66 5.21 9.47
C GLN A 72 -17.42 5.04 7.97
N ILE A 73 -17.62 6.10 7.16
CA ILE A 73 -17.29 6.08 5.73
C ILE A 73 -15.77 5.95 5.56
N GLY A 74 -15.00 6.74 6.32
CA GLY A 74 -13.54 6.69 6.30
C GLY A 74 -13.01 5.32 6.74
N ASP A 75 -13.52 4.81 7.86
CA ASP A 75 -13.14 3.50 8.40
C ASP A 75 -13.48 2.37 7.42
N GLY A 76 -14.69 2.37 6.85
CA GLY A 76 -15.10 1.38 5.85
C GLY A 76 -14.24 1.41 4.58
N LEU A 77 -13.83 2.60 4.11
CA LEU A 77 -12.91 2.70 2.96
C LEU A 77 -11.50 2.21 3.29
N ALA A 78 -11.00 2.53 4.48
CA ALA A 78 -9.71 2.05 4.96
C ALA A 78 -9.72 0.53 5.15
N GLU A 79 -10.84 -0.04 5.62
CA GLU A 79 -11.06 -1.50 5.72
C GLU A 79 -11.04 -2.16 4.33
N MET A 80 -11.79 -1.63 3.36
CA MET A 80 -11.74 -2.13 1.98
C MET A 80 -10.33 -2.08 1.39
N LEU A 81 -9.59 -0.98 1.59
CA LEU A 81 -8.21 -0.90 1.12
C LEU A 81 -7.31 -1.95 1.79
N THR A 82 -7.46 -2.15 3.11
CA THR A 82 -6.73 -3.16 3.89
C THR A 82 -6.98 -4.56 3.32
N THR A 83 -8.25 -4.92 3.09
CA THR A 83 -8.63 -6.21 2.51
C THR A 83 -8.07 -6.39 1.11
N GLU A 84 -8.20 -5.39 0.24
CA GLU A 84 -7.73 -5.51 -1.14
C GLU A 84 -6.20 -5.56 -1.23
N LEU A 85 -5.47 -4.83 -0.36
CA LEU A 85 -4.02 -4.96 -0.22
C LEU A 85 -3.63 -6.37 0.22
N PHE A 86 -4.35 -6.96 1.18
CA PHE A 86 -4.11 -8.33 1.63
C PHE A 86 -4.33 -9.34 0.48
N ASN A 87 -5.42 -9.15 -0.29
CA ASN A 87 -5.77 -10.02 -1.42
C ASN A 87 -4.74 -9.98 -2.56
N THR A 88 -3.93 -8.93 -2.68
CA THR A 88 -2.83 -8.91 -3.66
C THR A 88 -1.74 -9.95 -3.37
N ASN A 89 -1.69 -10.48 -2.14
CA ASN A 89 -0.64 -11.34 -1.62
C ASN A 89 0.77 -10.72 -1.63
N ARG A 90 0.91 -9.43 -1.98
CA ARG A 90 2.20 -8.71 -2.06
C ARG A 90 2.62 -8.09 -0.73
N PHE A 91 1.69 -7.99 0.21
CA PHE A 91 1.89 -7.28 1.45
C PHE A 91 1.61 -8.17 2.67
N ILE A 92 2.34 -7.89 3.75
CA ILE A 92 1.94 -8.25 5.11
C ILE A 92 1.22 -7.02 5.63
N VAL A 93 -0.11 -7.10 5.68
CA VAL A 93 -0.95 -5.98 6.10
C VAL A 93 -1.15 -6.05 7.61
N LEU A 94 -0.73 -4.99 8.30
CA LEU A 94 -0.78 -4.88 9.75
C LEU A 94 -1.98 -4.05 10.19
N GLU A 95 -2.68 -4.53 11.22
CA GLU A 95 -3.87 -3.90 11.76
C GLU A 95 -3.49 -2.62 12.54
N ARG A 96 -4.12 -1.49 12.19
CA ARG A 96 -3.93 -0.20 12.88
C ARG A 96 -5.22 0.44 13.34
N GLN A 97 -6.36 0.08 12.74
CA GLN A 97 -7.64 0.65 13.14
C GLN A 97 -8.07 0.09 14.50
N GLN A 98 -7.74 -1.17 14.77
CA GLN A 98 -8.08 -1.89 16.01
C GLN A 98 -6.87 -2.18 16.90
N LEU A 99 -5.78 -1.42 16.76
CA LEU A 99 -4.55 -1.66 17.52
C LEU A 99 -4.76 -1.57 19.03
N GLU A 100 -5.62 -0.67 19.51
CA GLU A 100 -5.91 -0.53 20.94
C GLU A 100 -6.50 -1.80 21.54
N ASP A 101 -7.38 -2.49 20.82
CA ASP A 101 -7.99 -3.73 21.28
C ASP A 101 -6.97 -4.88 21.30
N ILE A 102 -6.03 -4.90 20.34
CA ILE A 102 -4.90 -5.83 20.34
C ILE A 102 -3.99 -5.59 21.55
N LEU A 103 -3.71 -4.33 21.90
CA LEU A 103 -2.91 -3.99 23.07
C LEU A 103 -3.63 -4.38 24.37
N LYS A 104 -4.94 -4.15 24.47
CA LYS A 104 -5.75 -4.61 25.62
C LYS A 104 -5.71 -6.13 25.79
N GLU A 105 -5.65 -6.90 24.70
CA GLU A 105 -5.50 -8.36 24.77
C GLU A 105 -4.12 -8.77 25.30
N GLN A 106 -3.05 -8.06 24.93
CA GLN A 106 -1.71 -8.27 25.54
C GLN A 106 -1.71 -7.91 27.03
N ASP A 107 -2.37 -6.81 27.41
CA ASP A 107 -2.51 -6.40 28.81
C ASP A 107 -3.33 -7.42 29.62
N LEU A 108 -4.40 -7.98 29.02
CA LEU A 108 -5.18 -9.06 29.61
C LEU A 108 -4.31 -10.30 29.84
N GLY A 109 -3.48 -10.64 28.85
CA GLY A 109 -2.41 -11.64 28.92
C GLY A 109 -1.49 -11.45 30.13
N ALA A 110 -0.97 -10.23 30.28
CA ALA A 110 -0.06 -9.87 31.36
C ALA A 110 -0.74 -9.75 32.73
N SER A 111 -2.05 -9.57 32.78
CA SER A 111 -2.81 -9.39 34.02
C SER A 111 -2.95 -10.67 34.87
N GLY A 112 -2.57 -11.83 34.33
CA GLY A 112 -2.70 -13.13 35.01
C GLY A 112 -4.12 -13.71 35.00
N ARG A 113 -5.05 -13.11 34.26
CA ARG A 113 -6.46 -13.56 34.15
C ARG A 113 -6.69 -14.64 33.11
N VAL A 114 -5.76 -14.81 32.16
CA VAL A 114 -5.82 -15.83 31.09
C VAL A 114 -4.77 -16.92 31.30
N ARG A 115 -4.93 -18.06 30.62
CA ARG A 115 -3.95 -19.16 30.69
C ARG A 115 -2.61 -18.70 30.12
N PRO A 116 -1.48 -18.92 30.81
CA PRO A 116 -0.16 -18.47 30.33
C PRO A 116 0.22 -18.99 28.95
N SER A 117 -0.20 -20.22 28.60
CA SER A 117 0.09 -20.85 27.30
C SER A 117 -0.61 -20.19 26.11
N THR A 118 -1.65 -19.39 26.36
CA THR A 118 -2.45 -18.70 25.33
C THR A 118 -2.40 -17.19 25.47
N ALA A 119 -1.65 -16.66 26.45
CA ALA A 119 -1.52 -15.23 26.66
C ALA A 119 -0.80 -14.59 25.48
N ALA A 120 -1.37 -13.51 24.94
CA ALA A 120 -0.72 -12.75 23.89
C ALA A 120 0.57 -12.10 24.45
N PRO A 121 1.74 -12.39 23.85
CA PRO A 121 3.01 -11.86 24.35
C PRO A 121 3.14 -10.35 24.11
N ILE A 122 3.57 -9.61 25.13
CA ILE A 122 3.93 -8.20 25.02
C ILE A 122 5.12 -8.04 24.07
N GLY A 123 5.08 -6.99 23.24
CA GLY A 123 6.21 -6.60 22.39
C GLY A 123 6.29 -7.37 21.07
N GLN A 124 5.29 -8.18 20.75
CA GLN A 124 5.19 -8.89 19.46
C GLN A 124 4.32 -8.18 18.42
N VAL A 125 3.88 -6.94 18.68
CA VAL A 125 3.20 -6.13 17.67
C VAL A 125 4.22 -5.74 16.60
N GLU A 126 3.98 -6.15 15.36
CA GLU A 126 4.86 -5.81 14.25
C GLU A 126 4.81 -4.31 13.89
N GLY A 127 5.97 -3.78 13.55
CA GLY A 127 6.12 -2.44 12.97
C GLY A 127 5.84 -2.45 11.48
N ALA A 128 5.00 -1.54 11.00
CA ALA A 128 4.85 -1.32 9.56
C ALA A 128 6.06 -0.53 9.05
N GLU A 129 6.57 -0.86 7.86
CA GLU A 129 7.61 -0.05 7.19
C GLU A 129 7.01 1.05 6.34
N ILE A 130 5.80 0.81 5.83
CA ILE A 130 5.01 1.75 5.06
C ILE A 130 3.68 1.96 5.77
N LEU A 131 3.33 3.23 5.99
CA LEU A 131 2.02 3.62 6.49
C LEU A 131 1.27 4.35 5.38
N VAL A 132 0.09 3.85 5.04
CA VAL A 132 -0.81 4.46 4.04
C VAL A 132 -1.79 5.37 4.76
N TYR A 133 -1.78 6.64 4.41
CA TYR A 133 -2.78 7.61 4.84
C TYR A 133 -3.75 7.88 3.70
N GLY A 134 -5.04 7.98 4.02
CA GLY A 134 -6.08 8.36 3.09
C GLY A 134 -6.92 9.52 3.60
N ALA A 135 -7.38 10.36 2.67
CA ALA A 135 -8.41 11.35 2.95
C ALA A 135 -9.46 11.34 1.83
N VAL A 136 -10.73 11.17 2.20
CA VAL A 136 -11.85 11.22 1.25
C VAL A 136 -12.11 12.68 0.90
N THR A 137 -11.78 13.08 -0.34
CA THR A 137 -11.88 14.47 -0.80
C THR A 137 -13.14 14.73 -1.62
N ALA A 138 -13.71 13.70 -2.25
CA ALA A 138 -15.03 13.77 -2.87
C ALA A 138 -15.83 12.48 -2.63
N PHE A 139 -17.12 12.63 -2.39
CA PHE A 139 -18.07 11.52 -2.23
C PHE A 139 -19.44 11.98 -2.75
N GLU A 140 -19.77 11.61 -3.98
CA GLU A 140 -20.93 12.13 -4.72
C GLU A 140 -21.76 10.98 -5.32
N PRO A 141 -22.76 10.47 -4.58
CA PRO A 141 -23.64 9.39 -5.06
C PRO A 141 -24.53 9.76 -6.24
N ASN A 142 -24.79 11.06 -6.43
CA ASN A 142 -25.62 11.62 -7.49
C ASN A 142 -24.81 12.54 -8.42
N TYR A 143 -23.60 12.12 -8.77
CA TYR A 143 -22.75 12.86 -9.70
C TYR A 143 -23.40 12.91 -11.08
N ARG A 144 -23.60 14.13 -11.58
CA ARG A 144 -23.94 14.41 -12.97
C ARG A 144 -22.71 15.06 -13.57
N GLY A 145 -21.97 14.33 -14.41
CA GLY A 145 -20.83 14.89 -15.12
C GLY A 145 -21.21 16.19 -15.83
N GLY A 146 -20.28 17.15 -15.86
CA GLY A 146 -20.47 18.47 -16.46
C GLY A 146 -21.12 18.40 -17.85
N ALA A 147 -22.00 19.36 -18.12
CA ALA A 147 -22.91 19.43 -19.26
C ALA A 147 -22.25 19.11 -20.62
N GLY A 148 -22.84 18.18 -21.36
CA GLY A 148 -22.47 17.88 -22.74
C GLY A 148 -22.97 16.52 -23.18
N GLY A 149 -24.27 16.41 -23.47
CA GLY A 149 -24.78 15.26 -24.20
C GLY A 149 -24.05 15.10 -25.53
N PHE A 150 -23.93 13.88 -26.03
CA PHE A 150 -23.44 13.63 -27.38
C PHE A 150 -24.42 14.29 -28.37
N VAL A 151 -23.98 15.38 -29.03
CA VAL A 151 -24.74 16.00 -30.13
C VAL A 151 -24.26 15.35 -31.42
N ILE A 152 -25.03 14.42 -31.97
CA ILE A 152 -24.82 13.89 -33.32
C ILE A 152 -25.53 14.85 -34.30
N PRO A 153 -24.83 15.50 -35.25
CA PRO A 153 -25.49 16.35 -36.25
C PRO A 153 -26.48 15.53 -37.08
N GLY A 154 -27.76 15.89 -37.05
CA GLY A 154 -28.83 15.20 -37.78
C GLY A 154 -29.59 14.13 -36.99
N LEU A 155 -29.17 13.81 -35.76
CA LEU A 155 -29.94 12.99 -34.84
C LEU A 155 -30.17 13.80 -33.55
N ASN A 156 -31.37 14.37 -33.42
CA ASN A 156 -31.79 15.06 -32.20
C ASN A 156 -32.01 14.05 -31.06
N VAL A 157 -30.92 13.48 -30.53
CA VAL A 157 -30.88 12.82 -29.22
C VAL A 157 -30.41 13.84 -28.18
N GLY A 158 -31.18 14.90 -28.02
CA GLY A 158 -31.08 15.77 -26.86
C GLY A 158 -32.14 15.40 -25.82
N LEU A 159 -31.79 15.62 -24.54
CA LEU A 159 -32.72 15.86 -23.41
C LEU A 159 -33.32 14.61 -22.73
N GLY A 160 -33.12 14.30 -21.44
CA GLY A 160 -32.60 15.07 -20.31
C GLY A 160 -32.45 14.17 -19.07
N GLY A 161 -31.82 13.01 -19.25
CA GLY A 161 -31.68 11.97 -18.23
C GLY A 161 -30.26 11.42 -18.17
N GLY A 162 -29.25 12.28 -18.00
CA GLY A 162 -27.88 11.83 -17.77
C GLY A 162 -27.88 10.74 -16.70
N ALA A 163 -27.38 9.55 -17.04
CA ALA A 163 -27.39 8.41 -16.12
C ALA A 163 -26.87 8.87 -14.77
N LYS A 164 -27.57 8.55 -13.68
CA LYS A 164 -27.08 8.85 -12.33
C LYS A 164 -25.75 8.14 -12.17
N GLN A 165 -24.65 8.90 -12.24
CA GLN A 165 -23.31 8.39 -12.01
C GLN A 165 -22.96 8.66 -10.55
N ALA A 166 -21.99 7.90 -10.05
CA ALA A 166 -21.37 8.22 -8.78
C ALA A 166 -19.89 8.52 -8.99
N TYR A 167 -19.39 9.43 -8.16
CA TYR A 167 -18.01 9.89 -8.18
C TYR A 167 -17.44 9.89 -6.77
N MET A 168 -16.20 9.43 -6.65
CA MET A 168 -15.43 9.48 -5.41
C MET A 168 -13.99 9.87 -5.72
N ALA A 169 -13.37 10.59 -4.81
CA ALA A 169 -11.94 10.86 -4.84
C ALA A 169 -11.33 10.67 -3.45
N ILE A 170 -10.16 10.04 -3.41
CA ILE A 170 -9.37 9.82 -2.19
C ILE A 170 -7.95 10.30 -2.45
N ASP A 171 -7.43 11.14 -1.55
CA ASP A 171 -6.02 11.50 -1.52
C ASP A 171 -5.25 10.46 -0.70
N LEU A 172 -4.29 9.79 -1.34
CA LEU A 172 -3.46 8.77 -0.72
C LEU A 172 -2.02 9.23 -0.58
N ARG A 173 -1.39 8.85 0.54
CA ARG A 173 0.04 9.07 0.81
C ARG A 173 0.65 7.81 1.39
N LEU A 174 1.77 7.37 0.82
CA LEU A 174 2.61 6.31 1.36
C LEU A 174 3.76 6.95 2.11
N VAL A 175 3.93 6.62 3.38
CA VAL A 175 4.93 7.22 4.26
C VAL A 175 5.86 6.13 4.80
N ASP A 176 7.17 6.32 4.67
CA ASP A 176 8.17 5.49 5.35
C ASP A 176 8.15 5.81 6.85
N THR A 177 7.92 4.80 7.69
CA THR A 177 7.76 4.98 9.15
C THR A 177 9.06 5.28 9.89
N ARG A 178 10.21 4.96 9.30
CA ARG A 178 11.53 5.16 9.91
C ARG A 178 12.01 6.60 9.73
N THR A 179 11.67 7.20 8.59
CA THR A 179 12.19 8.52 8.18
C THR A 179 11.11 9.58 8.04
N SER A 180 9.84 9.20 8.15
CA SER A 180 8.67 10.06 7.92
C SER A 180 8.64 10.70 6.52
N ARG A 181 9.35 10.12 5.54
CA ARG A 181 9.34 10.61 4.16
C ARG A 181 8.12 10.08 3.42
N ILE A 182 7.48 10.95 2.63
CA ILE A 182 6.45 10.55 1.69
C ILE A 182 7.14 9.86 0.51
N LEU A 183 6.87 8.57 0.33
CA LEU A 183 7.37 7.76 -0.78
C LEU A 183 6.59 8.05 -2.06
N ALA A 184 5.28 8.22 -1.92
CA ALA A 184 4.37 8.55 -3.02
C ALA A 184 3.11 9.22 -2.49
N ALA A 185 2.51 10.10 -3.29
CA ALA A 185 1.22 10.69 -3.01
C ALA A 185 0.44 10.87 -4.31
N THR A 186 -0.89 10.66 -4.27
CA THR A 186 -1.77 10.88 -5.43
C THR A 186 -3.20 11.10 -4.96
N THR A 187 -3.99 11.76 -5.80
CA THR A 187 -5.46 11.64 -5.74
C THR A 187 -5.86 10.47 -6.63
N VAL A 188 -6.73 9.60 -6.12
CA VAL A 188 -7.33 8.48 -6.85
C VAL A 188 -8.80 8.77 -7.05
N GLU A 189 -9.25 8.71 -8.29
CA GLU A 189 -10.65 8.95 -8.66
C GLU A 189 -11.34 7.65 -9.07
N GLY A 190 -12.56 7.45 -8.53
CA GLY A 190 -13.46 6.37 -8.91
C GLY A 190 -14.77 6.91 -9.46
N LYS A 191 -15.12 6.48 -10.67
CA LYS A 191 -16.42 6.74 -11.29
C LYS A 191 -17.17 5.44 -11.47
N SER A 192 -18.49 5.46 -11.27
CA SER A 192 -19.32 4.28 -11.48
C SER A 192 -19.29 3.76 -12.93
N THR A 193 -18.97 4.64 -13.88
CA THR A 193 -18.80 4.32 -15.32
C THR A 193 -17.54 3.52 -15.62
N ASP A 194 -16.48 3.68 -14.81
CA ASP A 194 -15.20 3.00 -15.03
C ASP A 194 -15.28 1.52 -14.63
N TYR A 195 -16.33 1.11 -13.91
CA TYR A 195 -16.49 -0.25 -13.39
C TYR A 195 -16.44 -1.29 -14.50
N GLY A 196 -17.19 -1.09 -15.60
CA GLY A 196 -17.21 -2.06 -16.70
C GLY A 196 -15.87 -2.17 -17.45
N ALA A 197 -15.07 -1.10 -17.46
CA ALA A 197 -13.75 -1.10 -18.07
C ALA A 197 -12.71 -1.85 -17.21
N ILE A 198 -12.83 -1.78 -15.88
CA ILE A 198 -11.85 -2.35 -14.94
C ILE A 198 -12.21 -3.78 -14.56
N PHE A 199 -13.49 -4.06 -14.33
CA PHE A 199 -13.98 -5.36 -13.86
C PHE A 199 -14.65 -6.18 -14.97
N GLY A 200 -14.76 -5.65 -16.18
CA GLY A 200 -15.42 -6.30 -17.31
C GLY A 200 -16.95 -6.18 -17.29
N ALA A 201 -17.61 -6.72 -18.32
CA ALA A 201 -19.07 -6.71 -18.45
C ALA A 201 -19.79 -7.77 -17.59
N VAL A 202 -19.04 -8.62 -16.91
CA VAL A 202 -19.58 -9.69 -16.07
C VAL A 202 -19.69 -9.16 -14.63
N ILE A 203 -20.88 -9.38 -14.08
CA ILE A 203 -21.33 -9.18 -12.69
C ILE A 203 -21.93 -7.79 -12.38
N GLY A 204 -23.22 -7.83 -12.01
CA GLY A 204 -23.95 -6.75 -11.33
C GLY A 204 -23.26 -6.33 -10.03
N GLY A 205 -23.85 -5.38 -9.29
CA GLY A 205 -23.30 -4.90 -8.00
C GLY A 205 -22.69 -6.04 -7.19
N GLY A 206 -21.43 -5.88 -6.79
CA GLY A 206 -20.56 -6.99 -6.39
C GLY A 206 -21.23 -7.88 -5.34
N THR A 207 -21.01 -9.19 -5.42
CA THR A 207 -21.53 -10.14 -4.42
C THR A 207 -20.88 -9.97 -3.05
N THR A 208 -19.77 -9.22 -2.97
CA THR A 208 -19.07 -8.89 -1.73
C THR A 208 -19.85 -7.86 -0.93
N GLU A 209 -20.05 -8.11 0.36
CA GLU A 209 -20.70 -7.15 1.23
C GLU A 209 -19.86 -5.87 1.39
N MET A 210 -20.53 -4.73 1.60
CA MET A 210 -19.86 -3.47 1.93
C MET A 210 -19.63 -3.44 3.45
N PRO A 211 -18.49 -2.93 3.93
CA PRO A 211 -18.22 -2.84 5.35
C PRO A 211 -19.19 -1.89 6.06
N ILE A 212 -19.16 -1.97 7.39
CA ILE A 212 -19.92 -1.09 8.27
C ILE A 212 -19.56 0.37 7.92
N GLY A 213 -20.56 1.22 7.74
CA GLY A 213 -20.37 2.59 7.27
C GLY A 213 -20.44 2.79 5.76
N LEU A 214 -20.46 1.72 4.95
CA LEU A 214 -20.69 1.77 3.49
C LEU A 214 -21.88 0.89 3.04
N GLY A 215 -22.55 0.19 3.96
CA GLY A 215 -23.69 -0.69 3.67
C GLY A 215 -24.87 -0.02 2.97
N GLY A 216 -25.13 1.26 3.26
CA GLY A 216 -26.22 2.03 2.63
C GLY A 216 -26.06 2.26 1.12
N TRP A 217 -24.88 1.99 0.57
CA TRP A 217 -24.59 2.13 -0.86
C TRP A 217 -24.48 0.80 -1.60
N LYS A 218 -24.78 -0.34 -0.94
CA LYS A 218 -24.81 -1.65 -1.58
C LYS A 218 -25.78 -1.67 -2.78
N ASN A 219 -25.38 -2.30 -3.87
CA ASN A 219 -26.07 -2.38 -5.16
C ASN A 219 -26.35 -1.02 -5.83
N THR A 220 -25.59 0.04 -5.49
CA THR A 220 -25.76 1.37 -6.10
C THR A 220 -24.60 1.72 -7.06
N PRO A 221 -24.76 2.75 -7.91
CA PRO A 221 -23.62 3.33 -8.65
C PRO A 221 -22.47 3.75 -7.73
N MET A 222 -22.77 4.18 -6.49
CA MET A 222 -21.75 4.59 -5.52
C MET A 222 -20.87 3.42 -5.09
N GLU A 223 -21.43 2.22 -4.87
CA GLU A 223 -20.61 1.03 -4.63
C GLU A 223 -19.63 0.79 -5.77
N LYS A 224 -20.10 0.89 -7.02
CA LYS A 224 -19.22 0.72 -8.20
C LYS A 224 -18.08 1.73 -8.20
N ALA A 225 -18.37 2.99 -7.91
CA ALA A 225 -17.36 4.04 -7.81
C ALA A 225 -16.36 3.77 -6.66
N ILE A 226 -16.85 3.28 -5.52
CA ILE A 226 -16.01 2.89 -4.38
C ILE A 226 -15.04 1.77 -4.77
N ARG A 227 -15.55 0.67 -5.33
CA ARG A 227 -14.73 -0.48 -5.74
C ARG A 227 -13.69 -0.10 -6.79
N VAL A 228 -14.08 0.70 -7.78
CA VAL A 228 -13.14 1.25 -8.78
C VAL A 228 -12.03 2.03 -8.10
N CYS A 229 -12.38 2.94 -7.19
CA CYS A 229 -11.40 3.78 -6.51
C CYS A 229 -10.43 2.94 -5.67
N ILE A 230 -10.94 1.97 -4.89
CA ILE A 230 -10.10 1.09 -4.06
C ILE A 230 -9.18 0.23 -4.93
N LYS A 231 -9.68 -0.33 -6.04
CA LYS A 231 -8.84 -1.11 -6.96
C LYS A 231 -7.70 -0.27 -7.54
N LYS A 232 -8.01 0.93 -8.03
CA LYS A 232 -6.98 1.87 -8.52
C LYS A 232 -6.00 2.29 -7.42
N ALA A 233 -6.48 2.46 -6.19
CA ALA A 233 -5.65 2.76 -5.03
C ALA A 233 -4.66 1.63 -4.72
N VAL A 234 -5.11 0.38 -4.72
CA VAL A 234 -4.24 -0.79 -4.54
C VAL A 234 -3.20 -0.89 -5.65
N ASP A 235 -3.61 -0.71 -6.90
CA ASP A 235 -2.68 -0.72 -8.04
C ASP A 235 -1.62 0.39 -7.91
N PHE A 236 -2.01 1.56 -7.42
CA PHE A 236 -1.08 2.65 -7.12
C PHE A 236 -0.12 2.29 -5.98
N VAL A 237 -0.63 1.77 -4.86
CA VAL A 237 0.23 1.35 -3.72
C VAL A 237 1.22 0.28 -4.17
N ALA A 238 0.77 -0.74 -4.90
CA ALA A 238 1.62 -1.80 -5.41
C ALA A 238 2.67 -1.30 -6.40
N SER A 239 2.30 -0.41 -7.33
CA SER A 239 3.24 0.12 -8.32
C SER A 239 4.23 1.15 -7.75
N ARG A 240 3.87 1.84 -6.65
CA ARG A 240 4.72 2.86 -6.03
C ARG A 240 5.53 2.37 -4.84
N THR A 241 5.28 1.17 -4.34
CA THR A 241 6.09 0.57 -3.29
C THR A 241 7.46 0.19 -3.84
N PRO A 242 8.57 0.77 -3.34
CA PRO A 242 9.90 0.44 -3.84
C PRO A 242 10.30 -1.01 -3.56
N ALA A 243 11.08 -1.60 -4.47
CA ALA A 243 11.53 -3.00 -4.39
C ALA A 243 12.22 -3.34 -3.05
N GLN A 244 12.94 -2.38 -2.46
CA GLN A 244 13.66 -2.58 -1.19
C GLN A 244 12.77 -2.92 0.01
N TYR A 245 11.47 -2.59 -0.03
CA TYR A 245 10.53 -2.96 1.03
C TYR A 245 10.04 -4.40 0.92
N TYR A 246 10.21 -5.04 -0.24
CA TYR A 246 9.82 -6.44 -0.46
C TYR A 246 10.94 -7.36 0.01
N HIS A 247 11.02 -7.59 1.32
CA HIS A 247 12.08 -8.40 1.92
C HIS A 247 11.60 -9.30 3.06
N TYR A 248 10.30 -9.58 3.17
CA TYR A 248 9.75 -10.56 4.11
C TYR A 248 9.15 -11.77 3.39
N ASN A 249 9.11 -12.94 4.02
CA ASN A 249 8.32 -14.07 3.52
C ASN A 249 6.87 -13.98 4.01
N ALA A 250 6.05 -15.00 3.70
CA ALA A 250 4.65 -15.04 4.13
C ALA A 250 4.46 -15.05 5.66
N GLN A 251 5.48 -15.47 6.41
CA GLN A 251 5.51 -15.54 7.87
C GLN A 251 6.08 -14.27 8.53
N GLY A 252 6.37 -13.22 7.76
CA GLY A 252 6.95 -11.98 8.30
C GLY A 252 8.43 -12.07 8.68
N MET A 253 9.11 -13.16 8.31
CA MET A 253 10.55 -13.29 8.52
C MET A 253 11.32 -12.67 7.35
N PRO A 254 12.45 -11.97 7.59
CA PRO A 254 13.27 -11.43 6.53
C PRO A 254 13.72 -12.54 5.57
N VAL A 255 13.51 -12.34 4.26
CA VAL A 255 14.18 -13.18 3.26
C VAL A 255 15.63 -12.76 3.19
N SER A 256 16.54 -13.73 3.25
CA SER A 256 17.94 -13.48 2.95
C SER A 256 18.02 -12.85 1.57
N ALA A 257 18.75 -11.75 1.41
CA ALA A 257 19.03 -11.21 0.07
C ALA A 257 19.49 -12.36 -0.83
N PRO A 258 19.10 -12.39 -2.13
CA PRO A 258 19.68 -13.35 -3.05
C PRO A 258 21.19 -13.22 -2.91
N GLN A 259 21.88 -14.28 -2.46
CA GLN A 259 23.32 -14.33 -2.58
C GLN A 259 23.57 -14.14 -4.08
N GLN A 260 24.04 -12.96 -4.46
CA GLN A 260 24.58 -12.74 -5.79
C GLN A 260 25.59 -13.84 -5.97
N GLY A 261 25.29 -14.78 -6.87
CA GLY A 261 26.15 -15.91 -7.16
C GLY A 261 27.49 -15.37 -7.56
N GLY A 262 28.42 -15.32 -6.61
CA GLY A 262 29.82 -15.13 -6.88
C GLY A 262 30.20 -16.22 -7.85
N GLY A 263 30.65 -15.82 -9.05
CA GLY A 263 31.20 -16.72 -10.04
C GLY A 263 32.40 -17.46 -9.46
N GLY A 264 32.11 -18.58 -8.78
CA GLY A 264 33.08 -19.56 -8.33
C GLY A 264 33.51 -20.36 -9.55
N GLN A 265 34.54 -19.86 -10.21
CA GLN A 265 35.26 -20.50 -11.29
C GLN A 265 35.62 -21.93 -10.87
N GLY A 266 35.04 -22.91 -11.58
CA GLY A 266 35.34 -24.31 -11.37
C GLY A 266 36.84 -24.58 -11.51
N ARG A 267 37.45 -25.10 -10.45
CA ARG A 267 38.72 -25.82 -10.53
C ARG A 267 38.46 -27.26 -10.15
N THR A 268 38.35 -28.07 -11.20
CA THR A 268 38.51 -29.52 -11.20
C THR A 268 39.73 -29.95 -10.39
N GLY A 269 39.55 -31.02 -9.62
CA GLY A 269 40.45 -31.42 -8.56
C GLY A 269 41.82 -31.93 -9.00
N SER A 270 42.69 -32.05 -8.01
CA SER A 270 43.72 -33.09 -7.98
C SER A 270 43.80 -33.65 -6.56
N THR A 271 43.63 -34.96 -6.48
CA THR A 271 43.90 -35.81 -5.35
C THR A 271 45.34 -35.62 -4.88
N GLN A 272 45.56 -35.41 -3.58
CA GLN A 272 46.84 -35.76 -2.95
C GLN A 272 46.62 -36.13 -1.48
N THR A 273 46.71 -37.43 -1.26
CA THR A 273 46.87 -38.13 0.00
C THR A 273 48.20 -37.72 0.65
N ALA A 274 48.18 -37.28 1.91
CA ALA A 274 49.40 -37.19 2.73
C ALA A 274 49.07 -37.41 4.22
N THR A 275 49.25 -38.68 4.61
CA THR A 275 49.78 -39.21 5.87
C THR A 275 50.01 -38.28 7.08
N SER A 276 49.38 -38.70 8.18
CA SER A 276 49.74 -38.48 9.58
C SER A 276 51.24 -38.61 9.87
N VAL A 277 51.82 -37.61 10.55
CA VAL A 277 53.04 -37.74 11.36
C VAL A 277 52.86 -36.97 12.66
N LYS A 278 53.19 -37.62 13.77
CA LYS A 278 53.06 -37.18 15.16
C LYS A 278 54.44 -36.93 15.79
N SER A 279 54.51 -35.91 16.66
CA SER A 279 55.47 -35.65 17.78
C SER A 279 56.88 -35.11 17.47
N PRO A 280 57.63 -34.50 18.45
CA PRO A 280 57.35 -34.22 19.89
C PRO A 280 57.68 -32.77 20.39
N GLY A 281 57.41 -32.49 21.69
CA GLY A 281 57.67 -31.22 22.44
C GLY A 281 59.17 -30.93 22.75
N ILE A 282 59.63 -29.99 23.61
CA ILE A 282 59.18 -29.19 24.79
C ILE A 282 60.26 -28.04 24.98
N PRO A 283 60.51 -27.31 26.11
CA PRO A 283 59.76 -26.39 27.02
C PRO A 283 60.37 -24.95 27.23
N GLY A 284 59.63 -24.08 27.94
CA GLY A 284 60.14 -22.99 28.82
C GLY A 284 59.84 -21.55 28.32
N SER A 285 59.45 -20.53 29.11
CA SER A 285 59.65 -20.24 30.53
C SER A 285 58.67 -19.17 31.09
N ARG A 286 58.15 -19.44 32.31
CA ARG A 286 57.98 -18.59 33.53
C ARG A 286 57.41 -17.14 33.48
N ASN A 287 56.35 -16.99 34.29
CA ASN A 287 56.06 -16.00 35.36
C ASN A 287 56.03 -14.48 35.06
N ALA A 288 54.93 -13.81 35.43
CA ALA A 288 54.86 -12.95 36.64
C ALA A 288 53.47 -12.33 36.94
N ARG A 289 53.02 -12.51 38.20
CA ARG A 289 52.35 -11.58 39.18
C ARG A 289 51.17 -10.68 38.73
N ARG A 290 49.96 -10.80 39.31
CA ARG A 290 49.44 -10.42 40.66
C ARG A 290 49.33 -8.91 40.96
N GLY A 291 48.10 -8.51 41.32
CA GLY A 291 47.71 -7.32 42.12
C GLY A 291 46.41 -6.71 41.55
N ARG A 292 45.18 -6.95 42.04
CA ARG A 292 44.56 -6.71 43.36
C ARG A 292 44.93 -5.35 43.97
N HIS A 293 44.01 -4.40 43.88
CA HIS A 293 43.85 -3.31 44.83
C HIS A 293 42.38 -3.15 45.21
N GLU A 294 42.07 -3.60 46.43
CA GLU A 294 40.96 -3.15 47.26
C GLU A 294 41.37 -1.87 48.00
N ARG A 295 40.42 -0.94 48.19
CA ARG A 295 40.25 0.07 49.27
C ARG A 295 38.96 0.82 48.93
N SER A 296 37.81 0.68 49.58
CA SER A 296 37.38 0.75 50.99
C SER A 296 37.24 2.18 51.55
N ARG A 297 35.96 2.57 51.71
CA ARG A 297 35.27 3.42 52.72
C ARG A 297 35.74 4.84 53.07
N CYS A 298 34.78 5.77 53.04
CA CYS A 298 34.16 6.54 54.16
C CYS A 298 33.40 7.72 53.51
N GLY A 299 32.14 8.07 53.79
CA GLY A 299 31.48 8.39 55.06
C GLY A 299 30.63 9.65 54.77
N GLN A 300 29.29 9.52 54.79
CA GLN A 300 28.38 10.15 55.76
C GLN A 300 28.29 11.70 55.74
N GLY A 301 27.08 12.20 55.45
CA GLY A 301 26.36 13.05 56.41
C GLY A 301 25.96 14.48 56.01
N LEU A 302 24.65 14.74 56.16
CA LEU A 302 23.99 15.98 56.65
C LEU A 302 23.81 17.14 55.64
N GLN A 303 22.58 17.47 55.20
CA GLN A 303 21.47 18.21 55.85
C GLN A 303 21.51 19.74 55.64
N GLY A 304 20.37 20.29 55.21
CA GLY A 304 19.98 21.72 55.26
C GLY A 304 20.54 22.59 54.13
N GLU A 305 19.92 23.65 53.63
CA GLU A 305 18.65 24.33 53.93
C GLU A 305 18.47 25.45 52.85
N TYR A 306 17.25 25.62 52.32
CA TYR A 306 16.59 26.86 51.81
C TYR A 306 17.33 27.90 50.94
N SER A 307 16.72 28.24 49.79
CA SER A 307 16.39 29.62 49.34
C SER A 307 15.72 29.54 47.95
N GLU A 308 14.39 29.60 47.93
CA GLU A 308 13.57 30.70 47.38
C GLU A 308 13.36 30.68 45.86
N ASN A 309 12.13 30.30 45.50
CA ASN A 309 11.47 30.65 44.25
C ASN A 309 10.33 31.60 44.64
N PRO A 310 10.08 32.71 43.89
CA PRO A 310 8.75 32.79 43.29
C PRO A 310 8.71 33.61 42.00
N PHE A 311 8.32 32.99 40.88
CA PHE A 311 7.59 33.70 39.83
C PHE A 311 6.29 32.94 39.51
N HIS A 312 5.21 33.54 40.00
CA HIS A 312 3.78 33.36 39.79
C HIS A 312 3.30 32.43 38.66
N GLU A 313 2.54 31.41 39.09
CA GLU A 313 1.37 30.87 38.40
C GLU A 313 0.14 31.79 38.60
N GLN A 314 -0.72 31.86 37.58
CA GLN A 314 -2.16 32.08 37.72
C GLN A 314 -2.92 31.08 36.83
N PRO A 315 -3.72 30.16 37.41
CA PRO A 315 -4.79 29.48 36.71
C PRO A 315 -6.16 30.08 37.07
N HIS A 316 -6.98 30.30 36.05
CA HIS A 316 -8.38 30.74 36.19
C HIS A 316 -9.28 29.59 36.66
N CYS A 317 -10.02 29.83 37.74
CA CYS A 317 -11.13 29.01 38.21
C CYS A 317 -12.42 29.30 37.40
N TYR A 318 -13.18 28.27 37.05
CA TYR A 318 -14.61 28.39 36.78
C TYR A 318 -15.39 27.47 37.73
N ASP A 319 -16.32 28.10 38.44
CA ASP A 319 -17.14 27.59 39.54
C ASP A 319 -18.38 26.86 39.00
N GLY A 320 -18.71 25.73 39.62
CA GLY A 320 -19.90 24.95 39.34
C GLY A 320 -21.03 25.35 40.28
N LYS A 321 -22.24 25.55 39.75
CA LYS A 321 -23.46 25.56 40.55
C LYS A 321 -24.43 24.49 40.07
N ALA A 322 -24.70 23.56 40.98
CA ALA A 322 -25.86 22.70 40.98
C ALA A 322 -27.09 23.50 41.42
N GLY A 323 -28.22 23.20 40.79
CA GLY A 323 -29.58 23.64 41.11
C GLY A 323 -30.55 22.79 40.31
#